data_AF-A0A2E4X295-F1
#
_entry.id   AF-A0A2E4X295-F1
#
_cell.length_a   1.000
_cell.length_b   1.000
_cell.length_c   1.000
_cell.angle_alpha   90.00
_cell.angle_beta   90.00
_cell.angle_gamma   90.00
#
_symmetry.space_group_name_H-M   'P 1'
#
loop_
_entity.id
_entity.type
_entity.pdbx_description
1 polymer ?
#
loop_
_entity_poly.entity_id
_entity_poly.type
_entity_poly.pdbx_seq_one_letter_code
_entity_poly.pdbx_strand_id
1 'polypeptide(L)'
;DRRARLLAARENFELIESKDEKQTDDVIQTILTDADKGAMLEASSRLAHLVQHQLIDRVGGEDRSVRQAPFAVLVRAGSAAILVELGFVSNPTELKQLLDPKHQDALAEAIADAIVAYGAGKSSKAR
;
A
#
# COMPACT_ATOMS: atom_id res chain seq x y z
N ASP A 1 -4.60 -3.77 14.07
CA ASP A 1 -5.79 -4.38 13.46
C ASP A 1 -5.63 -5.91 13.30
N ARG A 2 -6.68 -6.72 13.52
CA ARG A 2 -6.67 -8.19 13.34
C ARG A 2 -6.84 -8.59 11.87
N ARG A 3 -7.66 -7.85 11.10
CA ARG A 3 -7.92 -8.14 9.67
C ARG A 3 -6.66 -7.95 8.83
N ALA A 4 -5.98 -6.82 8.99
CA ALA A 4 -4.74 -6.52 8.27
C ALA A 4 -3.63 -7.55 8.53
N ARG A 5 -3.54 -8.09 9.76
CA ARG A 5 -2.58 -9.16 10.10
C ARG A 5 -2.88 -10.48 9.40
N LEU A 6 -4.16 -10.86 9.29
CA LEU A 6 -4.57 -12.08 8.58
C LEU A 6 -4.33 -11.95 7.08
N LEU A 7 -4.60 -10.76 6.52
CA LEU A 7 -4.30 -10.46 5.13
C LEU A 7 -2.79 -10.55 4.85
N ALA A 8 -1.97 -9.91 5.68
CA ALA A 8 -0.51 -10.02 5.55
C ALA A 8 -0.02 -11.47 5.62
N ALA A 9 -0.57 -12.29 6.52
CA ALA A 9 -0.21 -13.71 6.59
C ALA A 9 -0.54 -14.46 5.29
N ARG A 10 -1.67 -14.14 4.65
CA ARG A 10 -2.07 -14.73 3.36
C ARG A 10 -1.15 -14.27 2.22
N GLU A 11 -0.94 -12.96 2.06
CA GLU A 11 -0.09 -12.41 0.98
C GLU A 11 1.37 -12.86 1.14
N ASN A 12 1.86 -12.94 2.37
CA ASN A 12 3.21 -13.44 2.65
C ASN A 12 3.36 -14.94 2.34
N PHE A 13 2.29 -15.73 2.47
CA PHE A 13 2.32 -17.15 2.15
C PHE A 13 2.51 -17.37 0.64
N GLU A 14 1.84 -16.59 -0.20
CA GLU A 14 1.97 -16.67 -1.66
C GLU A 14 3.41 -16.34 -2.12
N LEU A 15 4.08 -15.39 -1.46
CA LEU A 15 5.49 -15.08 -1.73
C LEU A 15 6.47 -16.21 -1.35
N ILE A 16 6.09 -17.10 -0.42
CA ILE A 16 6.94 -18.22 0.01
C ILE A 16 6.87 -19.37 -1.02
N GLU A 17 5.76 -19.53 -1.73
CA GLU A 17 5.60 -20.58 -2.73
C GLU A 17 6.34 -20.28 -4.06
N SER A 18 6.74 -19.03 -4.31
CA SER A 18 7.32 -18.57 -5.60
C SER A 18 8.87 -18.66 -5.76
N LYS A 19 9.59 -19.37 -4.88
CA LYS A 19 11.03 -19.82 -4.94
C LYS A 19 12.18 -18.94 -4.39
N ASP A 20 13.20 -19.68 -3.92
CA ASP A 20 14.68 -19.49 -3.90
C ASP A 20 15.30 -18.07 -4.04
N GLU A 21 15.17 -17.20 -3.03
CA GLU A 21 15.98 -15.95 -2.93
C GLU A 21 16.41 -15.63 -1.49
N LYS A 22 17.00 -16.60 -0.79
CA LYS A 22 17.37 -16.42 0.63
C LYS A 22 18.64 -15.59 0.90
N GLN A 23 19.40 -15.16 -0.12
CA GLN A 23 20.79 -14.75 0.10
C GLN A 23 21.07 -13.24 0.04
N THR A 24 20.17 -12.42 -0.51
CA THR A 24 20.36 -10.97 -0.67
C THR A 24 19.64 -10.12 0.40
N ASP A 25 18.58 -10.65 1.01
CA ASP A 25 17.73 -9.95 1.99
C ASP A 25 18.45 -9.61 3.30
N ASP A 26 19.35 -10.49 3.77
CA ASP A 26 19.94 -10.39 5.11
C ASP A 26 20.93 -9.21 5.22
N VAL A 27 21.60 -8.88 4.12
CA VAL A 27 22.59 -7.80 4.06
C VAL A 27 21.93 -6.43 4.07
N ILE A 28 20.82 -6.23 3.34
CA ILE A 28 20.07 -4.97 3.34
C ILE A 28 19.37 -4.75 4.68
N GLN A 29 18.80 -5.81 5.27
CA GLN A 29 18.15 -5.76 6.60
C GLN A 29 19.14 -5.43 7.73
N THR A 30 20.41 -5.81 7.59
CA THR A 30 21.47 -5.55 8.58
C THR A 30 22.01 -4.11 8.51
N ILE A 31 21.88 -3.42 7.38
CA ILE A 31 22.43 -2.07 7.17
C ILE A 31 21.49 -0.96 7.68
N LEU A 32 20.17 -1.21 7.73
CA LEU A 32 19.19 -0.20 8.18
C LEU A 32 19.08 -0.17 9.70
N THR A 33 19.38 1.00 10.29
CA THR A 33 19.22 1.23 11.73
C THR A 33 17.74 1.36 12.11
N ASP A 34 17.40 1.22 13.39
CA ASP A 34 16.03 1.42 13.87
C ASP A 34 15.48 2.83 13.57
N ALA A 35 16.36 3.83 13.50
CA ALA A 35 16.00 5.19 13.11
C ALA A 35 15.58 5.28 11.64
N ASP A 36 16.29 4.59 10.74
CA ASP A 36 15.96 4.53 9.30
C ASP A 36 14.62 3.82 9.09
N LYS A 37 14.40 2.71 9.80
CA LYS A 37 13.11 2.00 9.79
C LYS A 37 11.97 2.89 10.27
N GLY A 38 12.17 3.66 11.33
CA GLY A 38 11.19 4.65 11.82
C GLY A 38 10.86 5.71 10.77
N ALA A 39 11.88 6.31 10.14
CA ALA A 39 11.70 7.30 9.09
C ALA A 39 10.96 6.73 7.86
N MET A 40 11.28 5.50 7.47
CA MET A 40 10.60 4.80 6.37
C MET A 40 9.14 4.49 6.72
N LEU A 41 8.84 4.08 7.95
CA LEU A 41 7.46 3.85 8.41
C LEU A 41 6.62 5.14 8.38
N GLU A 42 7.19 6.25 8.85
CA GLU A 42 6.53 7.57 8.79
C GLU A 42 6.31 8.01 7.34
N ALA A 43 7.31 7.82 6.48
CA ALA A 43 7.22 8.13 5.05
C ALA A 43 6.13 7.30 4.35
N SER A 44 6.10 5.99 4.58
CA SER A 44 5.06 5.07 4.09
C SER A 44 3.67 5.46 4.62
N SER A 45 3.57 5.86 5.90
CA SER A 45 2.32 6.32 6.50
C SER A 45 1.79 7.57 5.80
N ARG A 46 2.64 8.57 5.55
CA ARG A 46 2.24 9.78 4.81
C ARG A 46 1.77 9.46 3.39
N LEU A 47 2.51 8.60 2.68
CA LEU A 47 2.14 8.16 1.33
C LEU A 47 0.78 7.43 1.34
N ALA A 48 0.56 6.52 2.29
CA ALA A 48 -0.69 5.77 2.40
C ALA A 48 -1.90 6.69 2.61
N HIS A 49 -1.78 7.71 3.47
CA HIS A 49 -2.88 8.65 3.72
C HIS A 49 -3.18 9.54 2.50
N LEU A 50 -2.16 9.95 1.75
CA LEU A 50 -2.36 10.70 0.51
C LEU A 50 -3.08 9.85 -0.54
N VAL A 51 -2.63 8.61 -0.74
CA VAL A 51 -3.25 7.68 -1.70
C VAL A 51 -4.69 7.38 -1.30
N GLN A 52 -4.95 7.07 -0.03
CA GLN A 52 -6.31 6.84 0.47
C GLN A 52 -7.23 8.04 0.22
N HIS A 53 -6.77 9.24 0.58
CA HIS A 53 -7.55 10.47 0.38
C HIS A 53 -7.86 10.71 -1.11
N GLN A 54 -6.85 10.58 -1.98
CA GLN A 54 -7.03 10.82 -3.41
C GLN A 54 -7.94 9.79 -4.08
N LEU A 55 -7.90 8.53 -3.64
CA LEU A 55 -8.81 7.48 -4.10
C LEU A 55 -10.26 7.81 -3.72
N ILE A 56 -10.51 8.17 -2.45
CA ILE A 56 -11.85 8.51 -1.97
C ILE A 56 -12.39 9.77 -2.65
N ASP A 57 -11.57 10.81 -2.82
CA ASP A 57 -12.00 12.05 -3.47
C ASP A 57 -12.38 11.86 -4.94
N ARG A 58 -11.67 10.99 -5.66
CA ARG A 58 -11.81 10.83 -7.11
C ARG A 58 -12.80 9.74 -7.52
N VAL A 59 -12.78 8.62 -6.81
CA VAL A 59 -13.57 7.42 -7.15
C VAL A 59 -14.77 7.24 -6.22
N GLY A 60 -14.74 7.87 -5.05
CA GLY A 60 -15.76 7.70 -4.01
C GLY A 60 -15.67 6.35 -3.32
N GLY A 61 -16.73 5.98 -2.62
CA GLY A 61 -16.80 4.72 -1.86
C GLY A 61 -16.54 4.89 -0.37
N GLU A 62 -16.37 3.76 0.31
CA GLU A 62 -16.15 3.73 1.75
C GLU A 62 -14.67 3.99 2.07
N ASP A 63 -14.40 4.99 2.92
CA ASP A 63 -13.06 5.20 3.46
C ASP A 63 -12.74 4.11 4.48
N ARG A 64 -11.89 3.17 4.07
CA ARG A 64 -11.50 2.00 4.88
C ARG A 64 -10.28 2.26 5.76
N SER A 65 -9.79 3.50 5.81
CA SER A 65 -8.63 3.97 6.57
C SER A 65 -7.30 3.28 6.23
N VAL A 66 -6.19 3.91 6.61
CA VAL A 66 -4.86 3.31 6.49
C VAL A 66 -4.64 2.29 7.60
N ARG A 67 -4.14 1.10 7.25
CA ARG A 67 -3.83 0.02 8.20
C ARG A 67 -2.38 -0.42 8.11
N GLN A 68 -1.77 -0.68 9.27
CA GLN A 68 -0.42 -1.25 9.36
C GLN A 68 -0.46 -2.75 9.64
N ALA A 69 0.33 -3.51 8.89
CA ALA A 69 0.56 -4.94 9.07
C ALA A 69 1.90 -5.36 8.42
N PRO A 70 2.51 -6.48 8.88
CA PRO A 70 3.85 -6.90 8.43
C PRO A 70 3.79 -7.64 7.09
N PHE A 71 3.51 -6.92 6.01
CA PHE A 71 3.60 -7.45 4.65
C PHE A 71 5.07 -7.57 4.23
N ALA A 72 5.52 -8.77 3.88
CA ALA A 72 6.90 -9.06 3.49
C ALA A 72 7.36 -8.22 2.29
N VAL A 73 6.46 -7.98 1.33
CA VAL A 73 6.72 -7.10 0.17
C VAL A 73 7.03 -5.66 0.57
N LEU A 74 6.44 -5.15 1.65
CA LEU A 74 6.69 -3.79 2.13
C LEU A 74 7.97 -3.72 2.98
N VAL A 75 8.29 -4.78 3.72
CA VAL A 75 9.49 -4.87 4.56
C VAL A 75 10.77 -4.95 3.72
N ARG A 76 10.69 -5.52 2.51
CA ARG A 76 11.80 -5.60 1.56
C ARG A 76 12.02 -4.33 0.75
N ALA A 77 11.12 -3.35 0.84
CA ALA A 77 11.27 -2.11 0.09
C ALA A 77 12.37 -1.24 0.70
N GLY A 78 13.40 -0.88 -0.08
CA GLY A 78 14.45 0.05 0.33
C GLY A 78 14.02 1.53 0.40
N SER A 79 12.72 1.81 0.39
CA SER A 79 12.12 3.15 0.38
C SER A 79 10.70 3.11 0.96
N ALA A 80 10.00 4.26 1.01
CA ALA A 80 8.61 4.30 1.44
C ALA A 80 7.73 3.42 0.53
N ALA A 81 6.95 2.52 1.13
CA ALA A 81 6.17 1.52 0.41
C ALA A 81 4.81 1.28 1.07
N ILE A 82 3.79 1.08 0.24
CA ILE A 82 2.41 0.82 0.66
C ILE A 82 1.81 -0.31 -0.18
N LEU A 83 0.81 -0.99 0.36
CA LEU A 83 -0.05 -1.92 -0.36
C LEU A 83 -1.45 -1.32 -0.43
N VAL A 84 -2.02 -1.28 -1.64
CA VAL A 84 -3.34 -0.68 -1.88
C VAL A 84 -4.32 -1.77 -2.29
N GLU A 85 -5.43 -1.89 -1.56
CA GLU A 85 -6.57 -2.72 -1.94
C GLU A 85 -7.57 -1.86 -2.73
N LEU A 86 -7.68 -2.10 -4.04
CA LEU A 86 -8.54 -1.28 -4.92
C LEU A 86 -10.03 -1.66 -4.86
N GLY A 87 -10.34 -2.84 -4.32
CA GLY A 87 -11.70 -3.33 -4.17
C GLY A 87 -11.74 -4.84 -3.92
N PHE A 88 -12.95 -5.36 -3.69
CA PHE A 88 -13.20 -6.77 -3.41
C PHE A 88 -13.77 -7.49 -4.63
N VAL A 89 -12.97 -8.39 -5.22
CA VAL A 89 -13.44 -9.27 -6.31
C VAL A 89 -14.56 -10.23 -5.87
N SER A 90 -14.69 -10.49 -4.56
CA SER A 90 -15.77 -11.27 -3.97
C SER A 90 -17.10 -10.51 -3.88
N ASN A 91 -17.09 -9.18 -4.05
CA ASN A 91 -18.29 -8.36 -4.12
C ASN A 91 -18.67 -8.15 -5.60
N PRO A 92 -19.81 -8.67 -6.08
CA PRO A 92 -20.19 -8.56 -7.49
C PRO A 92 -20.30 -7.12 -8.01
N THR A 93 -20.60 -6.16 -7.15
CA THR A 93 -20.69 -4.74 -7.52
C THR A 93 -19.30 -4.15 -7.71
N GLU A 94 -18.38 -4.38 -6.76
CA GLU A 94 -16.99 -3.91 -6.87
C GLU A 94 -16.27 -4.64 -8.01
N LEU A 95 -16.51 -5.93 -8.22
CA LEU A 95 -15.95 -6.68 -9.35
C LEU A 95 -16.32 -6.06 -10.71
N LYS A 96 -17.59 -5.65 -10.90
CA LYS A 96 -18.01 -4.98 -12.14
C LYS A 96 -17.26 -3.66 -12.35
N GLN A 97 -17.01 -2.91 -11.28
CA GLN A 97 -16.24 -1.66 -11.36
C GLN A 97 -14.76 -1.95 -11.64
N LEU A 98 -14.16 -2.94 -10.98
CA LEU A 98 -12.78 -3.35 -11.21
C LEU A 98 -12.52 -3.86 -12.63
N LEU A 99 -13.55 -4.30 -13.35
CA LEU A 99 -13.49 -4.69 -14.76
C LEU A 99 -13.79 -3.54 -15.75
N ASP A 100 -14.25 -2.38 -15.27
CA ASP A 100 -14.52 -1.21 -16.11
C ASP A 100 -13.22 -0.42 -16.37
N PRO A 101 -12.77 -0.28 -17.63
CA PRO A 101 -11.57 0.49 -17.96
C PRO A 101 -11.59 1.92 -17.45
N LYS A 102 -12.75 2.60 -17.46
CA LYS A 102 -12.85 3.99 -16.98
C LYS A 102 -12.62 4.08 -15.47
N HIS A 103 -13.04 3.06 -14.73
CA HIS A 103 -12.82 2.99 -13.30
C HIS A 103 -11.35 2.67 -13.00
N GLN A 104 -10.72 1.77 -13.76
CA GLN A 104 -9.29 1.49 -13.66
C GLN A 104 -8.44 2.76 -13.93
N ASP A 105 -8.78 3.53 -14.97
CA ASP A 105 -8.13 4.80 -15.28
C ASP A 105 -8.29 5.80 -14.13
N ALA A 106 -9.50 5.92 -13.56
CA ALA A 106 -9.75 6.80 -12.42
C ALA A 106 -8.94 6.40 -11.17
N LEU A 107 -8.80 5.10 -10.88
CA LEU A 107 -7.95 4.58 -9.80
C LEU A 107 -6.46 4.89 -10.06
N ALA A 108 -5.99 4.65 -11.29
CA ALA A 108 -4.59 4.89 -11.66
C ALA A 108 -4.23 6.38 -11.58
N GLU A 109 -5.10 7.27 -12.08
CA GLU A 109 -4.92 8.71 -11.99
C GLU A 109 -4.91 9.17 -10.52
N ALA A 110 -5.79 8.64 -9.67
CA ALA A 110 -5.78 8.96 -8.23
C ALA A 110 -4.45 8.56 -7.55
N ILE A 111 -3.92 7.38 -7.86
CA ILE A 111 -2.63 6.92 -7.32
C ILE A 111 -1.49 7.79 -7.83
N ALA A 112 -1.48 8.13 -9.13
CA ALA A 112 -0.46 8.99 -9.73
C ALA A 112 -0.46 10.39 -9.10
N ASP A 113 -1.63 11.01 -8.95
CA ASP A 113 -1.80 12.32 -8.32
C ASP A 113 -1.28 12.31 -6.87
N ALA A 114 -1.56 11.24 -6.12
CA ALA A 114 -1.08 11.08 -4.75
C ALA A 114 0.45 10.92 -4.67
N ILE A 115 1.07 10.18 -5.59
CA ILE A 115 2.53 10.03 -5.66
C ILE A 115 3.21 11.37 -5.98
N VAL A 116 2.65 12.13 -6.93
CA VAL A 116 3.14 13.48 -7.25
C VAL A 116 3.00 14.41 -6.05
N ALA A 117 1.86 14.36 -5.35
CA ALA A 117 1.63 15.14 -4.13
C ALA A 117 2.63 14.78 -3.01
N TYR A 118 2.91 13.48 -2.83
CA TYR A 118 3.89 12.99 -1.87
C TYR A 118 5.30 13.50 -2.19
N GLY A 119 5.73 13.41 -3.45
CA GLY A 119 7.03 13.92 -3.90
C GLY A 119 7.18 15.43 -3.73
N ALA A 120 6.07 16.18 -3.81
CA ALA A 120 6.03 17.62 -3.53
C ALA A 120 5.99 17.97 -2.02
N GLY A 121 6.07 16.98 -1.12
CA GLY A 121 6.06 17.20 0.33
C GLY A 121 4.70 17.55 0.92
N LYS A 122 3.59 17.29 0.20
CA LYS A 122 2.23 17.50 0.73
C LYS A 122 1.89 16.44 1.78
N SER A 123 1.00 16.78 2.69
CA SER A 123 0.35 15.85 3.62
C SER A 123 -1.15 15.81 3.34
N SER A 124 -1.83 14.70 3.63
CA SER A 124 -3.30 14.68 3.52
C SER A 124 -3.86 15.71 4.51
N LYS A 125 -4.91 16.43 4.10
CA LYS A 125 -5.65 17.29 5.02
C LYS A 125 -6.49 16.37 5.90
N ALA A 126 -6.23 16.37 7.21
CA ALA A 126 -7.14 15.74 8.17
C ALA A 126 -8.53 16.39 8.02
N ARG A 127 -9.55 15.57 7.74
CA ARG A 127 -10.95 15.94 7.94
C ARG A 127 -11.39 15.47 9.31
#